data_AF-A0A7S4IU90-F1
#
_entry.id   AF-A0A7S4IU90-F1
#
_cell.length_a   1.000
_cell.length_b   1.000
_cell.length_c   1.000
_cell.angle_alpha   90.00
_cell.angle_beta   90.00
_cell.angle_gamma   90.00
#
_symmetry.space_group_name_H-M   'P 1'
#
loop_
_entity.id
_entity.type
_entity.pdbx_description
1 polymer ?
#
loop_
_entity_poly.entity_id
_entity_poly.type
_entity_poly.pdbx_seq_one_letter_code
_entity_poly.pdbx_strand_id
1 'polypeptide(L)'
;AKCRFAHTSNAVGSWLFLFGGNDGREFLNELNFLNLSTLEWMNVKVGGVPPSPRGHHTTVFCDSRLFVFGGSDEKTEFNDLFILELGVNAYLALQPARLS
;
A
#
# COMPACT_ATOMS: atom_id res chain seq x y z
N ALA A 1 -7.62 -6.66 -6.48
CA ALA A 1 -6.55 -7.11 -5.57
C ALA A 1 -6.71 -8.60 -5.25
N LYS A 2 -5.63 -9.31 -4.90
CA LYS A 2 -5.70 -10.68 -4.36
C LYS A 2 -6.43 -10.70 -3.01
N CYS A 3 -7.20 -11.76 -2.72
CA CYS A 3 -7.74 -12.03 -1.37
C CYS A 3 -6.57 -12.08 -0.38
N ARG A 4 -6.69 -11.45 0.80
CA ARG A 4 -5.61 -11.40 1.79
C ARG A 4 -6.08 -11.09 3.20
N PHE A 5 -5.34 -11.55 4.20
CA PHE A 5 -5.51 -11.20 5.61
C PHE A 5 -4.24 -10.53 6.17
N ALA A 6 -4.32 -9.99 7.39
CA ALA A 6 -3.19 -9.33 8.08
C ALA A 6 -2.50 -8.20 7.30
N HIS A 7 -3.19 -7.62 6.33
CA HIS A 7 -2.77 -6.42 5.62
C HIS A 7 -3.09 -5.17 6.44
N THR A 8 -2.55 -4.03 6.03
CA THR A 8 -3.00 -2.73 6.53
C THR A 8 -3.72 -1.93 5.46
N SER A 9 -4.59 -1.02 5.88
CA SER A 9 -5.27 -0.11 4.97
C SER A 9 -5.26 1.34 5.48
N ASN A 10 -5.08 2.29 4.57
CA ASN A 10 -5.10 3.73 4.87
C ASN A 10 -6.04 4.42 3.88
N ALA A 11 -6.97 5.23 4.36
CA ALA A 11 -7.86 6.02 3.52
C ALA A 11 -7.33 7.45 3.38
N VAL A 12 -7.22 7.96 2.15
CA VAL A 12 -6.76 9.32 1.83
C VAL A 12 -7.64 9.89 0.72
N GLY A 13 -8.52 10.83 1.04
CA GLY A 13 -9.52 11.33 0.08
C GLY A 13 -10.39 10.19 -0.45
N SER A 14 -10.54 10.12 -1.79
CA SER A 14 -11.29 9.04 -2.47
C SER A 14 -10.47 7.76 -2.70
N TRP A 15 -9.34 7.57 -2.02
CA TRP A 15 -8.45 6.44 -2.24
C TRP A 15 -8.28 5.60 -0.98
N LEU A 16 -8.32 4.28 -1.13
CA LEU A 16 -7.93 3.32 -0.11
C LEU A 16 -6.64 2.62 -0.55
N PHE A 17 -5.62 2.71 0.31
CA PHE A 17 -4.29 2.14 0.12
C PHE A 17 -4.24 0.82 0.88
N LEU A 18 -3.82 -0.25 0.23
CA LEU A 18 -3.73 -1.59 0.79
C LEU A 18 -2.30 -2.08 0.68
N PHE A 19 -1.64 -2.32 1.81
CA PHE A 19 -0.24 -2.76 1.82
C PHE A 19 -0.06 -4.13 2.47
N GLY A 20 0.75 -4.97 1.82
CA GLY A 20 1.18 -6.27 2.31
C GLY A 20 0.03 -7.25 2.59
N GLY A 21 0.20 -8.05 3.65
CA GLY A 21 -0.70 -9.12 4.06
C GLY A 21 -0.28 -10.49 3.52
N ASN A 22 -1.13 -11.50 3.73
CA ASN A 22 -0.92 -12.86 3.26
C ASN A 22 -2.14 -13.32 2.45
N ASP A 23 -1.92 -13.87 1.25
CA ASP A 23 -2.99 -14.30 0.33
C ASP A 23 -3.44 -15.76 0.51
N GLY A 24 -3.00 -16.40 1.58
CA GLY A 24 -3.20 -17.82 1.87
C GLY A 24 -2.10 -18.72 1.30
N ARG A 25 -1.15 -18.17 0.52
CA ARG A 25 0.00 -18.90 -0.01
C ARG A 25 1.32 -18.24 0.37
N GLU A 26 1.38 -16.92 0.22
CA GLU A 26 2.59 -16.14 0.49
C GLU A 26 2.25 -14.81 1.15
N PHE A 27 3.23 -14.29 1.89
CA PHE A 27 3.21 -12.88 2.28
C PHE A 27 3.45 -12.00 1.06
N LEU A 28 2.90 -10.79 1.09
CA LEU A 28 2.96 -9.82 0.01
C LEU A 28 3.69 -8.55 0.49
N ASN A 29 4.32 -7.83 -0.45
CA ASN A 29 4.84 -6.48 -0.27
C ASN A 29 4.28 -5.50 -1.33
N GLU A 30 3.14 -5.87 -1.92
CA GLU A 30 2.46 -5.07 -2.92
C GLU A 30 1.67 -3.93 -2.27
N LEU A 31 1.70 -2.76 -2.91
CA LEU A 31 0.78 -1.65 -2.62
C LEU A 31 -0.32 -1.61 -3.68
N ASN A 32 -1.57 -1.77 -3.26
CA ASN A 32 -2.75 -1.67 -4.12
C ASN A 32 -3.60 -0.47 -3.74
N PHE A 33 -4.33 0.08 -4.71
CA PHE A 33 -5.14 1.27 -4.58
C PHE A 33 -6.56 0.93 -4.99
N LEU A 34 -7.54 1.38 -4.23
CA LEU A 34 -8.95 1.31 -4.60
C LEU A 34 -9.48 2.75 -4.69
N ASN A 35 -10.02 3.10 -5.85
CA ASN A 35 -10.80 4.32 -5.97
C ASN A 35 -12.14 4.08 -5.27
N LEU A 36 -12.43 4.81 -4.20
CA LEU A 36 -13.69 4.67 -3.45
C LEU A 36 -14.88 5.32 -4.16
N SER A 37 -14.65 6.16 -5.16
CA SER A 37 -15.70 6.75 -6.00
C SER A 37 -16.10 5.84 -7.17
N THR A 38 -15.15 5.14 -7.80
CA THR A 38 -15.43 4.24 -8.94
C THR A 38 -15.42 2.75 -8.58
N LEU A 39 -14.91 2.41 -7.40
CA LEU A 39 -14.68 1.04 -6.93
C LEU A 39 -13.71 0.22 -7.79
N GLU A 40 -12.83 0.91 -8.53
CA GLU A 40 -11.83 0.29 -9.38
C GLU A 40 -10.48 0.16 -8.67
N TRP A 41 -9.84 -0.99 -8.87
CA TRP A 41 -8.51 -1.27 -8.34
C TRP A 41 -7.44 -0.79 -9.32
N MET A 42 -6.40 -0.15 -8.79
CA MET A 42 -5.17 0.14 -9.50
C MET A 42 -3.96 -0.44 -8.78
N ASN A 43 -3.03 -0.92 -9.59
CA ASN A 43 -1.72 -1.33 -9.12
C ASN A 43 -0.71 -0.25 -9.51
N VAL A 44 -0.09 0.37 -8.52
CA VAL A 44 0.93 1.39 -8.77
C VAL A 44 2.29 0.80 -8.44
N LYS A 45 3.22 0.92 -9.39
CA LYS A 45 4.62 0.61 -9.14
C LYS A 45 5.21 1.70 -8.28
N VAL A 46 5.51 1.37 -7.04
CA VAL A 46 6.29 2.24 -6.15
C VAL A 46 7.76 2.09 -6.56
N GLY A 47 8.47 3.21 -6.68
CA GLY A 47 9.91 3.22 -6.95
C GLY A 47 10.74 2.78 -5.74
N GLY A 48 11.99 2.40 -5.97
CA GLY A 48 12.92 2.00 -4.92
C GLY A 48 12.87 0.51 -4.58
N VAL A 49 13.45 0.15 -3.43
CA VAL A 49 13.48 -1.22 -2.92
C VAL A 49 12.30 -1.39 -1.96
N PRO A 50 11.30 -2.23 -2.29
CA PRO A 50 10.19 -2.47 -1.39
C PRO A 50 10.69 -3.24 -0.14
N PRO A 51 9.99 -3.10 1.01
CA PRO A 51 10.25 -3.97 2.15
C PRO A 51 10.02 -5.44 1.77
N SER A 52 10.62 -6.35 2.55
CA SER A 52 10.29 -7.78 2.47
C SER A 52 8.77 -8.00 2.63
N PRO A 53 8.20 -9.00 1.93
CA PRO A 53 6.80 -9.38 2.11
C PRO A 53 6.45 -9.61 3.57
N ARG A 54 5.31 -9.05 4.02
CA ARG A 54 4.97 -9.02 5.45
C ARG A 54 3.48 -8.86 5.72
N GLY A 55 3.02 -9.46 6.81
CA GLY A 55 1.71 -9.23 7.43
C GLY A 55 1.87 -8.70 8.85
N HIS A 56 0.74 -8.42 9.51
CA HIS A 56 0.69 -7.98 10.92
C HIS A 56 1.53 -6.72 11.24
N HIS A 57 1.90 -5.96 10.22
CA HIS A 57 2.65 -4.71 10.34
C HIS A 57 1.69 -3.55 10.63
N THR A 58 2.24 -2.38 10.95
CA THR A 58 1.49 -1.13 11.04
C THR A 58 1.83 -0.24 9.86
N THR A 59 0.84 0.47 9.32
CA THR A 59 1.09 1.58 8.40
C THR A 59 0.42 2.86 8.86
N VAL A 60 1.07 3.97 8.52
CA VAL A 60 0.52 5.32 8.71
C VAL A 60 0.81 6.12 7.45
N PHE A 61 -0.22 6.77 6.91
CA PHE A 61 -0.05 7.75 5.85
C PHE A 61 0.19 9.15 6.44
N CYS A 62 1.27 9.82 6.02
CA CYS A 62 1.60 11.18 6.42
C CYS A 62 2.44 11.85 5.35
N ASP A 63 2.13 13.11 5.00
CA ASP A 63 2.96 13.95 4.11
C ASP A 63 3.36 13.24 2.81
N SER A 64 2.35 12.75 2.07
CA SER A 64 2.50 12.02 0.80
C SER A 64 3.35 10.74 0.87
N ARG A 65 3.54 10.20 2.08
CA ARG A 65 4.35 9.01 2.33
C ARG A 65 3.58 8.00 3.13
N LEU A 66 3.79 6.72 2.81
CA LEU A 66 3.27 5.61 3.60
C LEU A 66 4.41 5.03 4.43
N PHE A 67 4.32 5.21 5.74
CA PHE A 67 5.24 4.63 6.70
C PHE A 67 4.79 3.19 6.98
N VAL A 68 5.72 2.25 6.94
CA VAL A 68 5.50 0.82 7.22
C VAL A 68 6.43 0.43 8.35
N PHE A 69 5.90 -0.01 9.48
CA PHE A 69 6.68 -0.41 10.63
C PHE A 69 6.41 -1.85 11.04
N GLY A 70 7.49 -2.60 11.22
CA GLY A 70 7.50 -3.96 11.74
C GLY A 70 6.70 -4.97 10.93
N GLY A 71 6.03 -5.88 11.65
CA GLY A 71 5.27 -7.02 11.11
C GLY A 71 6.10 -8.30 11.07
N SER A 72 5.61 -9.30 10.33
CA SER A 72 6.28 -10.59 10.22
C SER A 72 5.94 -11.30 8.91
N ASP A 73 6.79 -12.26 8.55
CA ASP A 73 6.54 -13.23 7.47
C ASP A 73 6.42 -14.68 8.00
N GLU A 74 6.05 -14.82 9.28
CA GLU A 74 6.04 -16.07 10.09
C GLU A 74 7.41 -16.69 10.36
N LYS A 75 8.47 -16.29 9.66
CA LYS A 75 9.84 -16.76 9.89
C LYS A 75 10.68 -15.72 10.63
N THR A 76 10.41 -14.45 10.35
CA THR A 76 11.13 -13.30 10.87
C THR A 76 10.13 -12.30 11.42
N GLU A 77 10.40 -11.81 12.62
CA GLU A 77 9.76 -10.62 13.17
C GLU A 77 10.58 -9.40 12.74
N PHE A 78 9.92 -8.43 12.11
CA PHE A 78 10.55 -7.21 11.64
C PHE A 78 10.39 -6.10 12.69
N ASN A 79 11.44 -5.32 12.88
CA ASN A 79 11.45 -4.11 13.71
C ASN A 79 12.05 -2.92 12.92
N ASP A 80 11.90 -2.96 11.60
CA ASP A 80 12.40 -1.95 10.66
C ASP A 80 11.30 -0.93 10.33
N LEU A 81 11.73 0.23 9.84
CA LEU A 81 10.86 1.29 9.33
C LEU A 81 11.16 1.46 7.84
N PHE A 82 10.13 1.33 7.01
CA PHE A 82 10.17 1.68 5.60
C PHE A 82 9.28 2.87 5.32
N ILE A 83 9.71 3.69 4.36
CA ILE A 83 8.95 4.82 3.86
C ILE A 83 8.72 4.58 2.37
N LEU A 84 7.46 4.43 1.99
CA LEU A 84 7.06 4.36 0.59
C LEU A 84 6.67 5.76 0.13
N GLU A 85 7.52 6.33 -0.72
CA GLU A 85 7.28 7.63 -1.35
C GLU A 85 6.19 7.48 -2.42
N LEU A 86 5.03 8.06 -2.14
CA LEU A 86 3.92 8.09 -3.07
C LEU A 86 4.06 9.40 -3.83
N GLY A 87 4.94 9.38 -4.83
CA GLY A 87 5.30 10.58 -5.59
C GLY A 87 4.05 11.34 -6.06
N VAL A 88 4.15 12.67 -6.18
CA VAL A 88 3.05 13.58 -6.56
C VAL A 88 2.21 13.06 -7.75
N ASN A 89 2.85 12.37 -8.70
CA ASN A 89 2.20 11.77 -9.85
C ASN A 89 1.28 10.58 -9.53
N ALA A 90 1.53 9.83 -8.45
CA ALA A 90 0.66 8.74 -8.01
C ALA A 90 -0.69 9.26 -7.48
N TYR A 91 -0.82 10.55 -7.19
CA TYR A 91 -2.10 11.19 -6.82
C TYR A 91 -2.68 12.03 -7.97
N LEU A 92 -1.85 12.78 -8.68
CA LEU A 92 -2.30 13.68 -9.74
C LEU A 92 -2.67 12.94 -11.04
N ALA A 93 -1.98 11.85 -11.38
CA ALA A 93 -2.37 11.02 -12.53
C ALA A 93 -3.69 10.28 -12.30
N LEU A 94 -4.22 10.33 -11.08
CA LEU A 94 -5.47 9.66 -10.69
C LEU A 94 -6.68 10.60 -10.63
N GLN A 95 -6.50 11.90 -10.89
CA GLN A 95 -7.65 12.74 -11.21
C GLN A 95 -7.99 12.53 -12.69
N PRO A 96 -9.24 12.19 -13.05
CA PRO A 96 -9.63 12.22 -14.45
C PRO A 96 -9.37 13.64 -14.95
N ALA A 97 -8.66 13.74 -16.09
CA ALA A 97 -8.40 15.02 -16.74
C ALA A 97 -9.72 15.79 -16.81
N ARG A 98 -9.80 16.95 -16.14
CA ARG A 98 -10.89 17.90 -16.42
C ARG A 98 -10.68 18.34 -17.86
N LEU A 99 -11.50 17.80 -18.76
CA LEU A 99 -11.66 18.35 -20.09
C LEU A 99 -12.22 19.78 -19.92
N SER A 100 -11.44 20.77 -20.33
CA SER A 100 -11.91 22.12 -20.63
C SER A 100 -12.33 22.20 -22.09
#